data_AF-A0A0Q7S865-F1
#
_entry.id   AF-A0A0Q7S865-F1
#
_cell.length_a   1.000
_cell.length_b   1.000
_cell.length_c   1.000
_cell.angle_alpha   90.00
_cell.angle_beta   90.00
_cell.angle_gamma   90.00
#
_symmetry.space_group_name_H-M   'P 1'
#
loop_
_entity.id
_entity.type
_entity.pdbx_description
1 polymer ?
#
loop_
_entity_poly.entity_id
_entity_poly.type
_entity_poly.pdbx_seq_one_letter_code
_entity_poly.pdbx_strand_id
1 'polypeptide(L)'
;MVVAPGLELPCVIEDQSASGLRIRLDRSFALPPVIIVVDLARGVAVEAAVVWSKGVEAGLKQSGQMSLRGLVPSRFAAARDAFRRAGG
;
A
#
# COMPACT_ATOMS: atom_id res chain seq x y z
N MET A 1 3.19 4.16 1.49
CA MET A 1 2.05 4.93 0.92
C MET A 1 0.95 3.97 0.51
N VAL A 2 -0.32 4.33 0.69
CA VAL A 2 -1.49 3.57 0.19
C VAL A 2 -1.91 4.11 -1.17
N VAL A 3 -2.20 3.22 -2.11
CA VAL A 3 -2.69 3.52 -3.46
C VAL A 3 -3.92 2.65 -3.76
N ALA A 4 -4.96 3.24 -4.31
CA ALA A 4 -6.15 2.58 -4.86
C ALA A 4 -6.78 3.47 -5.95
N PRO A 5 -7.81 3.02 -6.70
CA PRO A 5 -8.46 3.87 -7.71
C PRO A 5 -8.94 5.21 -7.12
N GLY A 6 -8.39 6.31 -7.62
CA GLY A 6 -8.69 7.67 -7.14
C GLY A 6 -8.14 8.00 -5.75
N LEU A 7 -7.27 7.16 -5.19
CA LEU A 7 -6.75 7.29 -3.83
C LEU A 7 -5.23 7.17 -3.79
N GLU A 8 -4.60 8.16 -3.18
CA GLU A 8 -3.19 8.13 -2.82
C GLU A 8 -3.02 8.80 -1.45
N LEU A 9 -2.57 8.04 -0.45
CA LEU A 9 -2.47 8.53 0.93
C LEU A 9 -1.15 8.13 1.57
N PRO A 10 -0.42 9.07 2.20
CA PRO A 10 0.73 8.72 3.03
C PRO A 10 0.30 7.78 4.17
N CYS A 11 1.19 6.84 4.48
CA CYS A 11 1.03 5.91 5.59
C CYS A 11 2.39 5.43 6.05
N VAL A 12 2.47 5.02 7.31
CA VAL A 12 3.60 4.31 7.91
C VAL A 12 3.25 2.84 8.01
N ILE A 13 4.19 1.95 7.66
CA ILE A 13 4.10 0.52 7.95
C ILE A 13 4.59 0.36 9.40
N GLU A 14 3.67 0.02 10.31
CA GLU A 14 3.96 -0.13 11.74
C GLU A 14 4.41 -1.55 12.09
N ASP A 15 3.92 -2.54 11.34
CA ASP A 15 4.31 -3.94 11.49
C ASP A 15 4.15 -4.69 10.17
N GLN A 16 5.02 -5.67 9.93
CA GLN A 16 4.97 -6.52 8.74
C GLN A 16 5.34 -7.96 9.09
N SER A 17 4.49 -8.89 8.67
CA SER A 17 4.75 -10.33 8.73
C SER A 17 4.71 -10.95 7.34
N ALA A 18 4.85 -12.27 7.26
CA ALA A 18 4.76 -13.00 6.00
C ALA A 18 3.37 -12.91 5.34
N SER A 19 2.29 -12.67 6.12
CA SER A 19 0.92 -12.68 5.63
C SER A 19 0.11 -11.42 5.96
N GLY A 20 0.64 -10.53 6.81
CA GLY A 20 -0.07 -9.34 7.26
C GLY A 20 0.78 -8.07 7.18
N LEU A 21 0.11 -6.93 7.10
CA LEU A 21 0.68 -5.62 7.43
C LEU A 21 -0.23 -4.91 8.40
N ARG A 22 0.36 -4.12 9.28
CA ARG A 22 -0.33 -3.03 9.96
C ARG A 22 0.18 -1.71 9.43
N ILE A 23 -0.73 -0.85 9.02
CA ILE A 23 -0.40 0.51 8.59
C ILE A 23 -1.07 1.52 9.49
N ARG A 24 -0.43 2.69 9.63
CA ARG A 24 -1.01 3.89 10.23
C ARG A 24 -1.07 4.99 9.19
N LEU A 25 -2.25 5.58 9.02
CA LEU A 25 -2.52 6.72 8.17
C LEU A 25 -2.26 8.03 8.94
N ASP A 26 -2.06 9.14 8.22
CA ASP A 26 -1.91 10.46 8.85
C ASP A 26 -3.22 10.97 9.47
N ARG A 27 -4.37 10.52 8.93
CA ARG A 27 -5.72 10.83 9.40
C ARG A 27 -6.64 9.66 9.19
N SER A 28 -7.74 9.62 9.95
CA SER A 28 -8.78 8.60 9.79
C SER A 28 -9.35 8.69 8.39
N PHE A 29 -9.36 7.57 7.67
CA PHE A 29 -9.87 7.48 6.31
C PHE A 29 -10.46 6.09 6.06
N ALA A 30 -11.61 6.04 5.41
CA ALA A 30 -12.23 4.78 5.01
C ALA A 30 -11.50 4.20 3.80
N LEU A 31 -10.63 3.23 4.04
CA LEU A 31 -9.89 2.55 2.98
C LEU A 31 -10.82 1.64 2.15
N PRO A 32 -10.62 1.56 0.83
CA PRO A 32 -11.25 0.53 0.00
C PRO A 32 -10.92 -0.89 0.52
N PRO A 33 -11.77 -1.90 0.25
CA PRO A 33 -11.54 -3.26 0.73
C PRO A 33 -10.22 -3.89 0.26
N VAL A 34 -9.72 -3.48 -0.90
CA VAL A 34 -8.43 -3.89 -1.44
C VAL A 34 -7.63 -2.65 -1.80
N ILE A 35 -6.38 -2.62 -1.35
CA ILE A 35 -5.46 -1.52 -1.59
C ILE A 35 -4.08 -2.05 -1.99
N ILE A 36 -3.25 -1.17 -2.52
CA ILE A 36 -1.83 -1.41 -2.73
C ILE A 36 -1.04 -0.57 -1.74
N VAL A 37 -0.20 -1.20 -0.92
CA VAL A 37 0.78 -0.52 -0.08
C VAL A 37 2.10 -0.47 -0.84
N VAL A 38 2.57 0.74 -1.13
CA VAL A 38 3.90 0.99 -1.69
C VAL A 38 4.89 1.15 -0.55
N ASP A 39 5.81 0.21 -0.45
CA ASP A 39 7.01 0.32 0.37
C ASP A 39 8.09 1.03 -0.44
N LEU A 40 8.30 2.32 -0.11
CA LEU A 40 9.23 3.19 -0.82
C LEU A 40 10.69 2.76 -0.59
N ALA A 41 11.04 2.27 0.59
CA ALA A 41 12.40 1.85 0.90
C ALA A 41 12.80 0.60 0.11
N ARG A 42 11.87 -0.36 -0.01
CA ARG A 42 12.11 -1.61 -0.74
C ARG A 42 11.84 -1.47 -2.24
N GLY A 43 11.07 -0.48 -2.67
CA GLY A 43 10.63 -0.32 -4.05
C GLY A 43 9.66 -1.43 -4.48
N VAL A 44 8.74 -1.80 -3.59
CA VAL A 44 7.81 -2.93 -3.75
C VAL A 44 6.38 -2.45 -3.53
N ALA A 45 5.47 -2.92 -4.38
CA ALA A 45 4.04 -2.82 -4.15
C ALA A 45 3.52 -4.11 -3.52
N VAL A 46 2.78 -3.99 -2.42
CA VAL A 46 2.09 -5.08 -1.74
C VAL A 46 0.59 -4.91 -1.95
N GLU A 47 -0.03 -5.85 -2.64
CA GLU A 47 -1.48 -5.91 -2.75
C GLU A 47 -2.04 -6.57 -1.49
N ALA A 48 -3.05 -5.96 -0.88
CA ALA A 48 -3.60 -6.44 0.38
C ALA A 48 -5.08 -6.10 0.56
N ALA A 49 -5.80 -6.98 1.23
CA ALA A 49 -7.17 -6.76 1.65
C ALA A 49 -7.20 -6.12 3.05
N VAL A 50 -8.06 -5.12 3.25
CA VAL A 50 -8.31 -4.52 4.57
C VAL A 50 -9.14 -5.49 5.41
N VAL A 51 -8.60 -5.95 6.52
CA VAL A 51 -9.26 -6.88 7.45
C VAL A 51 -9.97 -6.13 8.56
N TRP A 52 -9.38 -5.03 9.03
CA TRP A 52 -10.00 -4.14 10.00
C TRP A 52 -9.44 -2.73 9.85
N SER A 53 -10.21 -1.75 10.29
CA SER A 53 -9.80 -0.35 10.41
C SER A 53 -10.29 0.21 11.73
N LYS A 54 -9.42 0.93 12.46
CA LYS A 54 -9.72 1.54 13.75
C LYS A 54 -9.00 2.88 13.87
N GLY A 55 -9.75 3.96 13.72
CA GLY A 55 -9.20 5.32 13.73
C GLY A 55 -8.22 5.52 12.57
N VAL A 56 -6.94 5.73 12.89
CA VAL A 56 -5.87 5.92 11.90
C VAL A 56 -5.14 4.62 11.55
N GLU A 57 -5.41 3.51 12.24
CA GLU A 57 -4.76 2.22 11.98
C GLU A 57 -5.63 1.31 11.12
N ALA A 58 -4.98 0.53 10.27
CA ALA A 58 -5.62 -0.55 9.52
C ALA A 58 -4.74 -1.80 9.51
N GLY A 59 -5.39 -2.95 9.70
CA GLY A 59 -4.77 -4.26 9.52
C GLY A 59 -5.11 -4.84 8.16
N LEU A 60 -4.09 -5.34 7.49
CA LEU A 60 -4.16 -5.81 6.11
C LEU A 60 -3.72 -7.27 6.02
N LYS A 61 -4.37 -8.03 5.13
CA LYS A 61 -3.93 -9.37 4.73
C LYS A 61 -3.30 -9.29 3.35
N GLN A 62 -2.03 -9.67 3.25
CA GLN A 62 -1.29 -9.66 1.99
C GLN A 62 -1.84 -10.71 1.02
N SER A 63 -2.04 -10.33 -0.24
CA SER A 63 -2.38 -11.25 -1.35
C SER A 63 -1.21 -11.44 -2.32
N GLY A 64 -0.26 -10.51 -2.36
CA GLY A 64 0.94 -10.62 -3.19
C GLY A 64 1.80 -9.37 -3.14
N GLN A 65 3.01 -9.48 -3.70
CA GLN A 65 3.93 -8.34 -3.82
C GLN A 65 4.71 -8.36 -5.14
N MET A 66 5.13 -7.20 -5.61
CA MET A 66 5.95 -7.06 -6.83
C MET A 66 6.87 -5.85 -6.76
N SER A 67 8.08 -6.00 -7.31
CA SER A 67 9.03 -4.91 -7.57
C SER A 67 8.43 -3.84 -8.49
N LEU A 68 8.66 -2.57 -8.15
CA LEU A 68 8.24 -1.40 -8.93
C LEU A 68 9.34 -0.87 -9.86
N ARG A 69 10.56 -1.43 -9.81
CA ARG A 69 11.73 -0.96 -10.57
C ARG A 69 11.75 -1.38 -12.05
N GLY A 70 10.73 -2.08 -12.52
CA GLY A 70 10.68 -2.63 -13.88
C GLY A 70 9.31 -2.49 -14.53
N LEU A 71 9.04 -3.39 -15.48
CA LEU A 71 7.71 -3.53 -16.06
C LEU A 71 6.74 -4.04 -15.00
N VAL A 72 5.61 -3.37 -14.86
CA VAL A 72 4.54 -3.74 -13.94
C VAL A 72 3.25 -3.98 -14.74
N PRO A 73 2.39 -4.94 -14.34
CA PRO A 73 1.04 -5.06 -14.89
C PRO A 73 0.25 -3.77 -14.71
N SER A 74 -0.73 -3.54 -15.59
CA SER A 74 -1.58 -2.34 -15.59
C SER A 74 -2.19 -2.02 -14.22
N ARG A 75 -2.62 -3.04 -13.47
CA ARG A 75 -3.19 -2.86 -12.11
C ARG A 75 -2.22 -2.24 -11.08
N PHE A 76 -0.90 -2.32 -11.33
CA PHE A 76 0.14 -1.70 -10.49
C PHE A 76 0.67 -0.39 -11.08
N ALA A 77 0.14 0.09 -12.21
CA ALA A 77 0.64 1.31 -12.86
C ALA A 77 0.58 2.51 -11.90
N ALA A 78 -0.57 2.71 -11.23
CA ALA A 78 -0.72 3.78 -10.25
C ALA A 78 0.31 3.68 -9.12
N ALA A 79 0.56 2.48 -8.60
CA ALA A 79 1.56 2.24 -7.55
C ALA A 79 2.99 2.54 -8.00
N ARG A 80 3.35 2.18 -9.24
CA ARG A 80 4.64 2.53 -9.85
C ARG A 80 4.79 4.04 -10.04
N ASP A 81 3.75 4.70 -10.52
CA ASP A 81 3.79 6.14 -10.80
C ASP A 81 3.86 6.95 -9.49
N ALA A 82 3.20 6.45 -8.44
CA ALA A 82 3.36 6.88 -7.05
C ALA A 82 4.81 6.75 -6.55
N PHE A 83 5.43 5.57 -6.72
CA PHE A 83 6.81 5.31 -6.32
C PHE A 83 7.80 6.27 -7.03
N ARG A 84 7.63 6.46 -8.34
CA ARG A 84 8.45 7.39 -9.12
C ARG A 84 8.34 8.84 -8.66
N ARG A 85 7.12 9.30 -8.35
CA ARG A 85 6.91 10.66 -7.80
C ARG A 85 7.54 10.84 -6.44
N ALA A 86 7.61 9.80 -5.62
CA ALA A 86 8.26 9.82 -4.31
C ALA A 86 9.80 9.76 -4.38
N GLY A 87 10.40 9.85 -5.57
CA GLY A 87 11.86 9.79 -5.76
C GLY A 87 12.42 8.38 -5.84
N GLY A 88 11.57 7.40 -6.16
CA GLY A 88 11.89 5.97 -6.30
C GLY A 88 12.15 5.50 -7.72
#